data_AF-A6N181-F1
#
_entry.id   AF-A6N181-F1
#
_cell.length_a   1.000
_cell.length_b   1.000
_cell.length_c   1.000
_cell.angle_alpha   90.00
_cell.angle_beta   90.00
_cell.angle_gamma   90.00
#
_symmetry.space_group_name_H-M   'P 1'
#
loop_
_entity.id
_entity.type
_entity.pdbx_description
1 polymer ?
#
loop_
_entity_poly.entity_id
_entity_poly.type
_entity_poly.pdbx_seq_one_letter_code
_entity_poly.pdbx_strand_id
1 'polypeptide(L)' 'ASYSSVVKTTIMLADLQDFKKVNEIYAKYFPAPAPARSTYQVAALPLNARIEIECIAAL' A
#
# COMPACT_ATOMS: atom_id res chain seq x y z
N ALA A 1 12.81 9.22 -9.45
CA ALA A 1 11.58 9.13 -8.65
C ALA A 1 11.95 8.66 -7.24
N SER A 2 11.35 9.27 -6.22
CA SER A 2 11.46 8.85 -4.81
C SER A 2 10.07 8.54 -4.27
N TYR A 3 9.96 8.13 -3.00
CA TYR A 3 8.65 7.94 -2.35
C TYR A 3 7.77 9.20 -2.38
N SER A 4 8.38 10.41 -2.40
CA SER A 4 7.64 11.66 -2.53
C SER A 4 7.08 11.91 -3.93
N SER A 5 7.50 11.16 -4.94
CA SER A 5 6.95 11.21 -6.30
C SER A 5 5.67 10.37 -6.43
N VAL A 6 5.34 9.52 -5.46
CA VAL A 6 4.15 8.66 -5.52
C VAL A 6 2.90 9.49 -5.28
N VAL A 7 1.93 9.37 -6.17
CA VAL A 7 0.65 10.11 -6.11
C VAL A 7 -0.54 9.21 -5.78
N LYS A 8 -0.43 7.90 -6.04
CA LYS A 8 -1.47 6.90 -5.75
C LYS A 8 -0.84 5.57 -5.35
N THR A 9 -1.45 4.90 -4.38
CA THR A 9 -1.16 3.51 -4.03
C THR A 9 -2.44 2.66 -3.99
N THR A 10 -2.30 1.39 -4.37
CA THR A 10 -3.33 0.36 -4.20
C THR A 10 -2.71 -0.77 -3.37
N ILE A 11 -3.29 -1.03 -2.20
CA ILE A 11 -2.83 -2.05 -1.26
C ILE A 11 -3.81 -3.23 -1.29
N MET A 12 -3.32 -4.39 -1.68
CA MET A 12 -4.08 -5.64 -1.71
C MET A 12 -3.60 -6.52 -0.55
N LEU A 13 -4.52 -6.90 0.33
CA LEU A 13 -4.24 -7.74 1.49
C LEU A 13 -4.82 -9.15 1.29
N ALA A 14 -4.10 -10.18 1.72
CA ALA A 14 -4.67 -11.52 1.82
C ALA A 14 -5.69 -11.63 2.97
N ASP A 15 -5.52 -10.85 4.04
CA ASP A 15 -6.42 -10.79 5.20
C ASP A 15 -6.51 -9.35 5.73
N LEU A 16 -7.73 -8.80 5.81
CA LEU A 16 -7.96 -7.44 6.33
C LEU A 16 -7.60 -7.29 7.81
N GLN A 17 -7.44 -8.37 8.58
CA GLN A 17 -6.93 -8.30 9.95
C GLN A 17 -5.52 -7.68 10.02
N ASP A 18 -4.74 -7.77 8.93
CA ASP A 18 -3.41 -7.16 8.84
C ASP A 18 -3.45 -5.64 8.62
N PHE A 19 -4.62 -5.05 8.36
CA PHE A 19 -4.77 -3.65 7.97
C PHE A 19 -4.10 -2.66 8.93
N LYS A 20 -4.32 -2.83 10.25
CA LYS A 20 -3.74 -1.92 11.26
C LYS A 20 -2.22 -1.94 11.22
N LYS A 21 -1.63 -3.14 11.17
CA LYS A 21 -0.18 -3.35 11.10
C LYS A 21 0.41 -2.74 9.82
N VAL A 22 -0.24 -2.96 8.69
CA VAL A 22 0.18 -2.39 7.41
C VAL A 22 0.09 -0.87 7.43
N ASN A 23 -0.97 -0.28 7.99
CA ASN A 23 -1.14 1.16 8.07
C ASN A 23 -0.03 1.83 8.91
N GLU A 24 0.34 1.24 10.03
CA GLU A 24 1.44 1.73 10.89
C GLU A 24 2.80 1.70 10.18
N ILE A 25 3.06 0.67 9.37
CA ILE A 25 4.29 0.57 8.57
C ILE A 25 4.24 1.57 7.40
N TYR A 26 3.12 1.62 6.68
CA TYR A 26 2.90 2.49 5.53
C TYR A 26 3.14 3.98 5.87
N ALA A 27 2.65 4.43 7.03
CA ALA A 27 2.83 5.81 7.49
C ALA A 27 4.30 6.21 7.70
N LYS A 28 5.22 5.25 7.87
CA LYS A 28 6.66 5.53 7.98
C LYS A 28 7.31 5.82 6.63
N TYR A 29 6.74 5.31 5.54
CA TYR A 29 7.23 5.52 4.17
C TYR A 29 6.55 6.70 3.48
N PHE A 30 5.28 6.97 3.81
CA PHE A 30 4.49 8.05 3.22
C PHE A 30 4.03 9.05 4.29
N PRO A 31 4.91 9.98 4.72
CA PRO A 31 4.52 11.09 5.59
C PRO A 31 3.58 12.06 4.86
N ALA A 32 2.93 12.95 5.61
CA ALA A 32 2.03 13.95 5.03
C ALA A 32 2.79 14.96 4.13
N PRO A 33 2.22 15.37 2.98
CA PRO A 33 0.95 14.87 2.40
C PRO A 33 1.14 13.48 1.78
N ALA A 34 0.34 12.52 2.24
CA ALA A 34 0.38 11.14 1.75
C ALA A 34 -0.34 11.01 0.39
N PRO A 35 0.04 10.05 -0.46
CA PRO A 35 -0.64 9.82 -1.73
C PRO A 35 -2.08 9.34 -1.53
N ALA A 36 -2.90 9.44 -2.57
CA ALA A 36 -4.20 8.78 -2.58
C ALA A 36 -4.03 7.27 -2.36
N ARG A 37 -4.99 6.63 -1.67
CA ARG A 37 -4.88 5.22 -1.29
C ARG A 37 -6.19 4.45 -1.48
N SER A 38 -6.10 3.27 -2.07
CA SER A 38 -7.15 2.24 -2.00
C SER A 38 -6.61 1.03 -1.25
N THR A 39 -7.44 0.39 -0.43
CA THR A 39 -7.04 -0.81 0.32
C THR A 39 -8.21 -1.76 0.42
N TYR A 40 -8.00 -3.02 0.05
CA TYR A 40 -9.03 -4.06 0.09
C TYR A 40 -8.41 -5.45 0.20
N GLN A 41 -9.23 -6.43 0.59
CA GLN A 41 -8.85 -7.83 0.58
C GLN A 41 -8.97 -8.44 -0.82
N VAL A 42 -8.07 -9.35 -1.15
CA VAL A 42 -8.16 -10.19 -2.36
C VAL A 42 -8.15 -11.67 -1.98
N ALA A 43 -8.68 -12.52 -2.86
CA ALA A 43 -8.79 -13.96 -2.58
C ALA A 43 -7.41 -14.65 -2.50
N ALA A 44 -6.45 -14.19 -3.30
CA ALA A 44 -5.08 -14.70 -3.32
C ALA A 44 -4.13 -13.65 -3.89
N LEU A 45 -2.85 -13.78 -3.55
CA LEU A 45 -1.74 -13.00 -4.11
C LEU A 45 -0.68 -13.96 -4.67
N PRO A 46 0.14 -13.53 -5.65
CA PRO A 46 1.27 -14.31 -6.14
C PRO A 46 2.17 -14.79 -4.99
N LEU A 47 2.69 -16.02 -5.13
CA LEU A 47 3.59 -16.63 -4.15
C LEU A 47 3.01 -16.77 -2.73
N ASN A 48 1.68 -16.76 -2.57
CA ASN A 48 1.00 -16.74 -1.27
C ASN A 48 1.45 -15.56 -0.38
N ALA A 49 1.77 -14.40 -0.98
CA ALA A 49 2.10 -13.19 -0.24
C ALA A 49 0.94 -12.76 0.65
N ARG A 50 1.26 -12.06 1.76
CA ARG A 50 0.24 -11.47 2.64
C ARG A 50 -0.23 -10.08 2.20
N ILE A 51 0.60 -9.41 1.41
CA ILE A 51 0.38 -8.03 0.95
C ILE A 51 1.07 -7.82 -0.40
N GLU A 52 0.40 -7.07 -1.27
CA GLU A 52 0.97 -6.51 -2.50
C GLU A 52 0.59 -5.02 -2.58
N ILE A 53 1.52 -4.19 -3.05
CA ILE A 53 1.31 -2.75 -3.21
C ILE A 53 1.72 -2.33 -4.62
N GLU A 54 0.76 -1.78 -5.36
CA GLU A 54 0.98 -1.07 -6.62
C GLU A 54 1.06 0.44 -6.34
N CYS A 55 1.90 1.16 -7.08
CA CYS A 55 1.99 2.62 -6.97
C CYS A 55 2.12 3.31 -8.33
N ILE A 56 1.57 4.53 -8.41
CA ILE A 56 1.74 5.46 -9.54
C ILE A 56 2.59 6.63 -9.03
N ALA A 57 3.66 6.96 -9.76
CA ALA A 57 4.52 8.10 -9.47
C ALA A 57 4.55 9.10 -10.62
N ALA A 58 4.58 10.39 -10.28
CA ALA A 58 4.74 11.51 -11.22
C ALA A 58 6.11 12.18 -11.01
N LEU A 59 6.75 12.58 -12.11
CA LEU A 59 8.06 13.26 -12.12
C LEU A 59 7.91 14.77 -12.29
#